data_AF-A0A183JYY7-F1
#
_entry.id   AF-A0A183JYY7-F1
#
_cell.length_a   1.000
_cell.length_b   1.000
_cell.length_c   1.000
_cell.angle_alpha   90.00
_cell.angle_beta   90.00
_cell.angle_gamma   90.00
#
_symmetry.space_group_name_H-M   'P 1'
#
loop_
_entity.id
_entity.type
_entity.pdbx_description
1 polymer ?
#
loop_
_entity_poly.entity_id
_entity_poly.type
_entity_poly.pdbx_seq_one_letter_code
_entity_poly.pdbx_strand_id
1 'polypeptide(L)'
;MGHISALCMWERLSEDIQIALEVHARTDTRYCKSSDYMNLFFKLKWFYNKHVAMIPSQKDIIPEYPRKVLLTYAEIVKADFKCWVHQQETACIIMNNIQQLRVQLEKVFEAMGGSILCEDTLNAMNDLQQMLQVVIDDLASQYAEALQVQIVQKIKELSKLLHQDMSKDAGISERNLTPRHCQILDIALDAIKNYFHAGGSGLKKAYLDKSPELQSLRYALSLYTQTTDALIKNFVATQTSQGLLIFCILLCVKLKVKMFHFCKPNMLSNT
;
A
#
# COMPACT_ATOMS: atom_id res chain seq x y z
N MET A 1 -7.20 33.59 39.12
CA MET A 1 -7.91 34.36 38.07
C MET A 1 -7.47 33.96 36.66
N GLY A 2 -6.19 34.10 36.28
CA GLY A 2 -5.72 33.78 34.92
C GLY A 2 -5.91 32.32 34.46
N HIS A 3 -5.62 31.33 35.31
CA HIS A 3 -5.79 29.90 34.97
C HIS A 3 -7.25 29.50 34.73
N ILE A 4 -8.19 30.03 35.52
CA ILE A 4 -9.63 29.74 35.37
C ILE A 4 -10.15 30.33 34.07
N SER A 5 -9.74 31.57 33.75
CA SER A 5 -10.09 32.20 32.47
C SER A 5 -9.51 31.44 31.28
N ALA A 6 -8.25 31.01 31.35
CA ALA A 6 -7.62 30.22 30.30
C ALA A 6 -8.34 28.88 30.08
N LEU A 7 -8.72 28.19 31.17
CA LEU A 7 -9.46 26.93 31.11
C LEU A 7 -10.85 27.11 30.50
N CYS A 8 -11.62 28.12 30.96
CA CYS A 8 -12.96 28.37 30.43
C CYS A 8 -12.93 28.78 28.94
N MET A 9 -11.98 29.63 28.55
CA MET A 9 -11.78 29.97 27.13
C MET A 9 -11.41 28.75 26.30
N TRP A 10 -10.60 27.86 26.87
CA TRP A 10 -10.15 26.65 26.21
C TRP A 10 -11.27 25.63 25.98
N GLU A 11 -12.13 25.41 26.98
CA GLU A 11 -13.26 24.49 26.88
C GLU A 11 -14.23 24.94 25.78
N ARG A 12 -14.60 26.22 25.77
CA ARG A 12 -15.49 26.78 24.73
C ARG A 12 -14.87 26.74 23.34
N LEU A 13 -13.60 27.12 23.23
CA LEU A 13 -12.87 27.06 21.96
C LEU A 13 -12.81 25.63 21.41
N SER A 14 -12.58 24.65 22.28
CA SER A 14 -12.48 23.24 21.87
C SER A 14 -13.81 22.70 21.35
N GLU A 15 -14.92 23.07 22.01
CA GLU A 15 -16.28 22.71 21.58
C GLU A 15 -16.64 23.36 20.23
N ASP A 16 -16.39 24.66 20.08
CA ASP A 16 -16.67 25.39 18.84
C ASP A 16 -15.86 24.84 17.66
N ILE A 17 -14.57 24.55 17.88
CA ILE A 17 -13.69 23.96 16.85
C ILE A 17 -14.15 22.57 16.47
N GLN A 18 -14.58 21.76 17.43
CA GLN A 18 -15.15 20.46 17.13
C GLN A 18 -16.33 20.59 16.15
N ILE A 19 -17.31 21.44 16.48
CA ILE A 19 -18.52 21.58 15.67
C ILE A 19 -18.15 22.08 14.26
N ALA A 20 -17.27 23.07 14.18
CA ALA A 20 -16.81 23.63 12.90
C ALA A 20 -16.14 22.56 12.01
N LEU A 21 -15.31 21.71 12.61
CA LEU A 21 -14.62 20.63 11.91
C LEU A 21 -15.57 19.53 11.44
N GLU A 22 -16.52 19.11 12.27
CA GLU A 22 -17.55 18.12 11.88
C GLU A 22 -18.41 18.61 10.70
N VAL A 23 -18.83 19.88 10.74
CA VAL A 23 -19.58 20.50 9.63
C VAL A 23 -18.74 20.56 8.35
N HIS A 24 -17.46 20.94 8.46
CA HIS A 24 -16.59 21.01 7.29
C HIS A 24 -16.30 19.62 6.69
N ALA A 25 -16.13 18.57 7.51
CA ALA A 25 -15.95 17.21 6.98
C ALA A 25 -17.15 16.72 6.15
N ARG A 26 -18.37 17.11 6.54
CA ARG A 26 -19.63 16.69 5.88
C ARG A 26 -20.00 17.53 4.65
N THR A 27 -19.29 18.62 4.38
CA THR A 27 -19.62 19.52 3.27
C THR A 27 -18.87 19.12 2.01
N ASP A 28 -19.57 18.98 0.87
CA ASP A 28 -18.98 18.64 -0.44
C ASP A 28 -18.14 19.77 -1.05
N THR A 29 -18.44 21.04 -0.70
CA THR A 29 -17.64 22.21 -1.13
C THR A 29 -16.65 22.61 -0.03
N ARG A 30 -15.50 21.94 -0.03
CA ARG A 30 -14.41 22.22 0.92
C ARG A 30 -13.55 23.37 0.41
N TYR A 31 -13.50 24.47 1.17
CA TYR A 31 -12.74 25.67 0.80
C TYR A 31 -11.34 25.74 1.46
N CYS A 32 -11.09 24.93 2.49
CA CYS A 32 -9.83 24.91 3.23
C CYS A 32 -8.87 23.85 2.70
N LYS A 33 -7.60 24.20 2.53
CA LYS A 33 -6.54 23.26 2.11
C LYS A 33 -6.09 22.39 3.28
N SER A 34 -5.55 21.21 2.99
CA SER A 34 -4.94 20.34 4.00
C SER A 34 -3.88 21.06 4.86
N SER A 35 -3.13 22.00 4.27
CA SER A 35 -2.18 22.86 4.99
C SER A 35 -2.83 23.74 6.07
N ASP A 36 -4.08 24.16 5.87
CA ASP A 36 -4.79 25.04 6.79
C ASP A 36 -5.18 24.30 8.06
N TYR A 37 -5.53 23.01 7.94
CA TYR A 37 -5.75 22.11 9.07
C TYR A 37 -4.49 21.88 9.87
N MET A 38 -3.34 21.72 9.19
CA MET A 38 -2.04 21.60 9.87
C MET A 38 -1.71 22.89 10.63
N ASN A 39 -1.93 24.04 10.02
CA ASN A 39 -1.73 25.34 10.66
C ASN A 39 -2.66 25.54 11.87
N LEU A 40 -3.93 25.14 11.75
CA LEU A 40 -4.89 25.15 12.84
C LEU A 40 -4.42 24.26 13.99
N PHE A 41 -4.00 23.03 13.68
CA PHE A 41 -3.43 22.09 14.66
C PHE A 41 -2.24 22.70 15.41
N PHE A 42 -1.29 23.33 14.69
CA PHE A 42 -0.14 23.98 15.32
C PHE A 42 -0.53 25.16 16.21
N LYS A 43 -1.49 25.98 15.79
CA LYS A 43 -2.01 27.11 16.60
C LYS A 43 -2.68 26.61 17.88
N LEU A 44 -3.47 25.54 17.81
CA LEU A 44 -4.12 24.94 18.97
C LEU A 44 -3.12 24.30 19.93
N LYS A 45 -2.13 23.57 19.39
CA LYS A 45 -1.01 23.03 20.15
C LYS A 45 -0.27 24.12 20.92
N TRP A 46 0.06 25.22 20.25
CA TRP A 46 0.74 26.34 20.89
C TRP A 46 -0.10 26.95 22.01
N PHE A 47 -1.40 27.19 21.77
CA PHE A 47 -2.29 27.77 22.77
C PHE A 47 -2.42 26.86 24.00
N TYR A 48 -2.63 25.57 23.79
CA TYR A 48 -2.72 24.57 24.86
C TYR A 48 -1.45 24.52 25.70
N ASN A 49 -0.28 24.37 25.06
CA ASN A 49 1.00 24.27 25.75
C ASN A 49 1.34 25.54 26.54
N LYS A 50 0.96 26.71 26.01
CA LYS A 50 1.27 27.99 26.64
C LYS A 50 0.35 28.34 27.81
N HIS A 51 -0.92 27.96 27.72
CA HIS A 51 -1.95 28.50 28.63
C HIS A 51 -2.67 27.43 29.46
N VAL A 52 -2.73 26.18 28.99
CA VAL A 52 -3.58 25.12 29.58
C VAL A 52 -2.74 24.00 30.21
N ALA A 53 -1.61 23.62 29.59
CA ALA A 53 -0.77 22.50 30.06
C ALA A 53 -0.19 22.68 31.47
N MET A 54 -0.09 23.91 31.96
CA MET A 54 0.40 24.22 33.31
C MET A 54 -0.70 24.13 34.40
N ILE A 55 -1.95 23.87 34.00
CA ILE A 55 -3.10 23.82 34.93
C ILE A 55 -3.14 22.43 35.59
N PRO A 56 -3.13 22.32 36.94
CA PRO A 56 -3.10 21.03 37.65
C PRO A 56 -4.22 20.08 37.24
N SER A 57 -5.43 20.59 37.01
CA SER A 57 -6.61 19.82 36.59
C SER A 57 -6.54 19.27 35.15
N GLN A 58 -5.51 19.64 34.38
CA GLN A 58 -5.32 19.23 32.98
C GLN A 58 -4.02 18.44 32.78
N LYS A 59 -3.24 18.19 33.84
CA LYS A 59 -1.88 17.67 33.77
C LYS A 59 -1.77 16.25 33.20
N ASP A 60 -2.86 15.48 33.25
CA ASP A 60 -2.90 14.06 32.85
C ASP A 60 -4.09 13.74 31.94
N ILE A 61 -4.74 14.75 31.35
CA ILE A 61 -5.90 14.58 30.47
C ILE A 61 -5.46 14.81 29.03
N ILE A 62 -5.70 13.82 28.15
CA ILE A 62 -5.55 14.01 26.71
C ILE A 62 -6.48 15.15 26.29
N PRO A 63 -5.95 16.24 25.72
CA PRO A 63 -6.81 17.29 25.25
C PRO A 63 -7.73 16.73 24.16
N GLU A 64 -8.99 17.12 24.14
CA GLU A 64 -9.95 16.51 23.19
C GLU A 64 -9.78 17.04 21.75
N TYR A 65 -9.26 18.26 21.62
CA TYR A 65 -9.05 18.93 20.33
C TYR A 65 -8.06 18.23 19.37
N PRO A 66 -6.90 17.63 19.76
CA PRO A 66 -6.00 16.97 18.84
C PRO A 66 -6.69 15.75 18.27
N ARG A 67 -7.41 14.97 19.09
CA ARG A 67 -8.18 13.82 18.62
C ARG A 67 -9.15 14.25 17.52
N LYS A 68 -9.97 15.26 17.76
CA LYS A 68 -11.02 15.69 16.81
C LYS A 68 -10.43 16.36 15.57
N VAL A 69 -9.48 17.27 15.72
CA VAL A 69 -8.76 17.90 14.58
C VAL A 69 -8.10 16.86 13.69
N LEU A 70 -7.42 15.87 14.29
CA LEU A 70 -6.72 14.82 13.55
C LEU A 70 -7.70 13.88 12.85
N LEU A 71 -8.80 13.48 13.52
CA LEU A 71 -9.81 12.62 12.92
C LEU A 71 -10.52 13.32 11.76
N THR A 72 -10.96 14.57 11.94
CA THR A 72 -11.59 15.32 10.85
C THR A 72 -10.63 15.50 9.68
N TYR A 73 -9.37 15.84 9.95
CA TYR A 73 -8.37 15.96 8.89
C TYR A 73 -8.16 14.64 8.14
N ALA A 74 -8.06 13.52 8.87
CA ALA A 74 -7.88 12.20 8.29
C ALA A 74 -9.08 11.77 7.44
N GLU A 75 -10.30 12.01 7.89
CA GLU A 75 -11.54 11.73 7.14
C GLU A 75 -11.65 12.59 5.87
N ILE A 76 -11.33 13.88 5.95
CA ILE A 76 -11.31 14.77 4.78
C ILE A 76 -10.29 14.27 3.75
N VAL A 77 -9.06 13.99 4.21
CA VAL A 77 -8.01 13.47 3.35
C VAL A 77 -8.44 12.16 2.69
N LYS A 78 -9.01 11.23 3.46
CA LYS A 78 -9.48 9.94 2.95
C LYS A 78 -10.58 10.10 1.90
N ALA A 79 -11.53 11.00 2.11
CA ALA A 79 -12.61 11.27 1.17
C ALA A 79 -12.09 11.86 -0.17
N ASP A 80 -11.15 12.81 -0.09
CA ASP A 80 -10.67 13.54 -1.29
C ASP A 80 -9.53 12.83 -2.00
N PHE A 81 -8.86 11.86 -1.37
CA PHE A 81 -7.61 11.29 -1.89
C PHE A 81 -7.74 10.75 -3.31
N LYS A 82 -8.89 10.16 -3.67
CA LYS A 82 -9.18 9.64 -5.02
C LYS A 82 -9.04 10.70 -6.12
N CYS A 83 -9.28 11.97 -5.81
CA CYS A 83 -9.10 13.06 -6.78
C CYS A 83 -7.62 13.39 -7.02
N TRP A 84 -6.75 13.04 -6.08
CA TRP A 84 -5.33 13.41 -6.08
C TRP A 84 -4.41 12.25 -6.46
N VAL A 85 -4.90 11.00 -6.55
CA VAL A 85 -4.05 9.82 -6.84
C VAL A 85 -3.27 9.91 -8.15
N HIS A 86 -3.76 10.68 -9.12
CA HIS A 86 -3.07 10.90 -10.40
C HIS A 86 -2.04 12.04 -10.35
N GLN A 87 -2.05 12.87 -9.30
CA GLN A 87 -1.08 13.93 -9.06
C GLN A 87 -0.05 13.45 -8.03
N GLN A 88 1.03 12.84 -8.51
CA GLN A 88 2.05 12.19 -7.67
C GLN A 88 2.57 13.08 -6.53
N GLU A 89 2.96 14.33 -6.82
CA GLU A 89 3.50 15.24 -5.82
C GLU A 89 2.46 15.53 -4.71
N THR A 90 1.24 15.88 -5.10
CA THR A 90 0.14 16.15 -4.18
C THR A 90 -0.20 14.94 -3.32
N ALA A 91 -0.32 13.75 -3.92
CA ALA A 91 -0.62 12.50 -3.21
C ALA A 91 0.47 12.17 -2.17
N CYS A 92 1.75 12.31 -2.54
CA CYS A 92 2.87 12.10 -1.63
C CYS A 92 2.89 13.12 -0.48
N ILE A 93 2.65 14.40 -0.76
CA ILE A 93 2.57 15.45 0.28
C ILE A 93 1.45 15.12 1.27
N ILE A 94 0.28 14.71 0.80
CA ILE A 94 -0.86 14.37 1.66
C ILE A 94 -0.54 13.16 2.56
N MET A 95 0.00 12.07 2.00
CA MET A 95 0.43 10.91 2.77
C MET A 95 1.50 11.27 3.81
N ASN A 96 2.48 12.09 3.42
CA ASN A 96 3.52 12.58 4.33
C ASN A 96 2.94 13.45 5.45
N ASN A 97 1.93 14.27 5.19
CA ASN A 97 1.28 15.08 6.21
C ASN A 97 0.59 14.21 7.26
N ILE A 98 -0.14 13.17 6.88
CA ILE A 98 -0.77 12.23 7.83
C ILE A 98 0.30 11.48 8.64
N GLN A 99 1.36 11.01 7.98
CA GLN A 99 2.51 10.38 8.64
C GLN A 99 3.15 11.32 9.68
N GLN A 100 3.34 12.60 9.32
CA GLN A 100 3.90 13.59 10.22
C GLN A 100 2.98 13.87 11.41
N LEU A 101 1.66 13.89 11.21
CA LEU A 101 0.70 14.01 12.31
C LEU A 101 0.84 12.87 13.31
N ARG A 102 0.99 11.63 12.83
CA ARG A 102 1.22 10.47 13.70
C ARG A 102 2.47 10.63 14.56
N VAL A 103 3.59 11.02 13.95
CA VAL A 103 4.86 11.28 14.66
C VAL A 103 4.74 12.45 15.64
N GLN A 104 4.01 13.50 15.28
CA GLN A 104 3.81 14.65 16.17
C GLN A 104 2.93 14.32 17.36
N LEU A 105 1.91 13.46 17.18
CA LEU A 105 1.06 12.97 18.25
C LEU A 105 1.88 12.15 19.26
N GLU A 106 2.80 11.30 18.78
CA GLU A 106 3.72 10.54 19.63
C GLU A 106 4.60 11.47 20.49
N LYS A 107 5.13 12.54 19.89
CA LYS A 107 5.90 13.56 20.64
C LYS A 107 5.07 14.32 21.67
N VAL A 108 3.79 14.57 21.39
CA VAL A 108 2.88 15.19 22.36
C VAL A 108 2.61 14.23 23.52
N PHE A 109 2.44 12.95 23.22
CA PHE A 109 2.27 11.90 24.21
C PHE A 109 3.49 11.75 25.14
N GLU A 110 4.71 11.72 24.58
CA GLU A 110 5.95 11.71 25.36
C GLU A 110 6.06 12.95 26.28
N ALA A 111 5.71 14.13 25.76
CA ALA A 111 5.76 15.38 26.53
C ALA A 111 4.77 15.43 27.69
N MET A 112 3.67 14.67 27.63
CA MET A 112 2.67 14.58 28.70
C MET A 112 3.07 13.59 29.81
N GLY A 113 4.16 12.84 29.66
CA GLY A 113 4.61 11.85 30.64
C GLY A 113 4.71 10.44 30.08
N GLY A 114 4.33 10.24 28.81
CA GLY A 114 4.51 8.98 28.09
C GLY A 114 3.96 7.78 28.83
N SER A 115 4.81 6.79 29.09
CA SER A 115 4.44 5.53 29.76
C SER A 115 4.02 5.66 31.23
N ILE A 116 4.14 6.86 31.82
CA ILE A 116 3.79 7.12 33.22
C ILE A 116 2.31 7.54 33.35
N LEU A 117 1.64 7.81 32.23
CA LEU A 117 0.22 8.18 32.17
C LEU A 117 -0.68 6.99 32.57
N CYS A 118 -1.91 7.30 32.99
CA CYS A 118 -2.90 6.28 33.35
C CYS A 118 -3.26 5.38 32.16
N GLU A 119 -3.67 4.14 32.45
CA GLU A 119 -3.97 3.12 31.43
C GLU A 119 -5.04 3.58 30.42
N ASP A 120 -6.09 4.26 30.87
CA ASP A 120 -7.12 4.82 29.99
C ASP A 120 -6.55 5.82 28.97
N THR A 121 -5.58 6.63 29.40
CA THR A 121 -4.87 7.60 28.55
C THR A 121 -3.93 6.90 27.57
N LEU A 122 -3.24 5.86 28.00
CA LEU A 122 -2.40 5.03 27.12
C LEU A 122 -3.23 4.38 26.01
N ASN A 123 -4.35 3.77 26.38
CA ASN A 123 -5.27 3.10 25.45
C ASN A 123 -5.84 4.09 24.43
N ALA A 124 -6.36 5.22 24.90
CA ALA A 124 -6.87 6.29 24.04
C ALA A 124 -5.84 6.83 23.03
N MET A 125 -4.57 6.90 23.41
CA MET A 125 -3.47 7.33 22.54
C MET A 125 -3.11 6.28 21.50
N ASN A 126 -3.00 5.02 21.92
CA ASN A 126 -2.73 3.90 21.04
C ASN A 126 -3.84 3.75 20.00
N ASP A 127 -5.10 3.91 20.39
CA ASP A 127 -6.24 3.89 19.47
C ASP A 127 -6.11 4.99 18.40
N LEU A 128 -5.75 6.21 18.81
CA LEU A 128 -5.59 7.33 17.88
C LEU A 128 -4.40 7.13 16.93
N GLN A 129 -3.27 6.60 17.43
CA GLN A 129 -2.12 6.21 16.63
C GLN A 129 -2.48 5.13 15.60
N GLN A 130 -3.22 4.11 16.03
CA GLN A 130 -3.67 3.01 15.19
C GLN A 130 -4.65 3.51 14.11
N MET A 131 -5.60 4.39 14.45
CA MET A 131 -6.49 4.99 13.46
C MET A 131 -5.73 5.78 12.39
N LEU A 132 -4.74 6.58 12.78
CA LEU A 132 -3.89 7.30 11.81
C LEU A 132 -3.09 6.33 10.93
N GLN A 133 -2.61 5.21 11.50
CA GLN A 133 -1.93 4.17 10.74
C GLN A 133 -2.84 3.54 9.68
N VAL A 134 -4.07 3.18 10.05
CA VAL A 134 -5.08 2.62 9.13
C VAL A 134 -5.34 3.57 7.97
N VAL A 135 -5.44 4.88 8.25
CA VAL A 135 -5.63 5.88 7.18
C VAL A 135 -4.43 5.92 6.24
N ILE A 136 -3.20 5.89 6.75
CA ILE A 136 -1.99 5.85 5.89
C ILE A 136 -1.99 4.61 5.01
N ASP A 137 -2.33 3.45 5.57
CA ASP A 137 -2.38 2.18 4.84
C ASP A 137 -3.45 2.21 3.74
N ASP A 138 -4.64 2.78 4.03
CA ASP A 138 -5.71 2.98 3.06
C ASP A 138 -5.30 3.93 1.92
N LEU A 139 -4.63 5.04 2.24
CA LEU A 139 -4.13 5.99 1.24
C LEU A 139 -3.04 5.35 0.36
N ALA A 140 -2.10 4.63 0.98
CA ALA A 140 -1.04 3.92 0.27
C ALA A 140 -1.61 2.85 -0.67
N SER A 141 -2.63 2.12 -0.22
CA SER A 141 -3.34 1.12 -1.04
C SER A 141 -4.03 1.76 -2.24
N GLN A 142 -4.78 2.86 -2.04
CA GLN A 142 -5.43 3.59 -3.13
C GLN A 142 -4.43 4.15 -4.15
N TYR A 143 -3.29 4.66 -3.67
CA TYR A 143 -2.23 5.16 -4.55
C TYR A 143 -1.57 4.02 -5.35
N ALA A 144 -1.31 2.87 -4.72
CA ALA A 144 -0.77 1.70 -5.39
C ALA A 144 -1.72 1.16 -6.48
N GLU A 145 -3.02 1.12 -6.20
CA GLU A 145 -4.05 0.72 -7.18
C GLU A 145 -4.08 1.67 -8.40
N ALA A 146 -3.97 2.98 -8.17
CA ALA A 146 -3.88 3.96 -9.26
C ALA A 146 -2.62 3.78 -10.13
N LEU A 147 -1.51 3.34 -9.54
CA LEU A 147 -0.27 3.03 -10.27
C LEU A 147 -0.37 1.73 -11.07
N GLN A 148 -1.25 0.80 -10.70
CA GLN A 148 -1.37 -0.51 -11.34
C GLN A 148 -1.58 -0.42 -12.85
N VAL A 149 -2.42 0.52 -13.31
CA VAL A 149 -2.69 0.74 -14.75
C VAL A 149 -1.40 1.09 -15.50
N GLN A 150 -0.58 1.98 -14.94
CA GLN A 150 0.69 2.39 -15.54
C GLN A 150 1.72 1.24 -15.52
N ILE A 151 1.81 0.51 -14.41
CA ILE A 151 2.70 -0.65 -14.25
C ILE A 151 2.36 -1.73 -15.28
N VAL A 152 1.07 -2.09 -15.41
CA VAL A 152 0.62 -3.08 -16.40
C VAL A 152 0.96 -2.64 -17.82
N GLN A 153 0.80 -1.35 -18.13
CA GLN A 153 1.17 -0.83 -19.44
C GLN A 153 2.68 -0.96 -19.70
N LYS A 154 3.53 -0.67 -18.71
CA LYS A 154 4.98 -0.84 -18.82
C LYS A 154 5.41 -2.31 -18.94
N ILE A 155 4.73 -3.23 -18.25
CA ILE A 155 4.95 -4.66 -18.41
C ILE A 155 4.58 -5.12 -19.84
N LYS A 156 3.49 -4.60 -20.42
CA LYS A 156 3.11 -4.88 -21.82
C LYS A 156 4.15 -4.36 -22.82
N GLU A 157 4.69 -3.16 -22.59
CA GLU A 157 5.79 -2.60 -23.40
C GLU A 157 7.04 -3.49 -23.32
N LEU A 158 7.42 -3.93 -22.12
CA LEU A 158 8.53 -4.87 -21.93
C LEU A 158 8.31 -6.18 -22.69
N SER A 159 7.11 -6.77 -22.61
CA SER A 159 6.77 -7.98 -23.37
C SER A 159 6.90 -7.77 -24.89
N LYS A 160 6.47 -6.62 -25.41
CA LYS A 160 6.62 -6.27 -26.83
C LYS A 160 8.09 -6.20 -27.24
N LEU A 161 8.95 -5.58 -26.43
CA LEU A 161 10.39 -5.48 -26.69
C LEU A 161 11.05 -6.87 -26.68
N LEU A 162 10.71 -7.73 -25.73
CA LEU A 162 11.19 -9.11 -25.67
C LEU A 162 10.78 -9.92 -26.92
N HIS A 163 9.58 -9.69 -27.46
CA HIS A 163 9.13 -10.34 -28.69
C HIS A 163 9.75 -9.79 -29.96
N GLN A 164 10.13 -8.51 -30.00
CA GLN A 164 10.79 -7.90 -31.17
C GLN A 164 12.18 -8.49 -31.41
N ASP A 165 12.91 -8.85 -30.36
CA ASP A 165 14.23 -9.51 -30.47
C ASP A 165 14.13 -10.92 -31.10
N MET A 166 12.93 -11.54 -31.10
CA MET A 166 12.66 -12.85 -31.74
C MET A 166 12.52 -12.78 -33.27
N SER A 167 12.36 -11.58 -33.85
CA SER A 167 12.14 -11.43 -35.29
C SER A 167 13.41 -11.49 -36.14
N LYS A 168 14.58 -11.48 -35.50
CA LYS A 168 15.88 -11.53 -36.18
C LYS A 168 16.49 -12.93 -36.24
N ASP A 169 15.96 -13.88 -35.47
CA ASP A 169 16.49 -15.24 -35.41
C ASP A 169 15.38 -16.28 -35.63
N ALA A 170 15.39 -16.86 -36.83
CA ALA A 170 14.62 -18.01 -37.31
C ALA A 170 13.09 -17.85 -37.45
N GLY A 171 12.59 -18.19 -38.65
CA GLY A 171 11.18 -18.27 -39.03
C GLY A 171 10.40 -19.39 -38.33
N ILE A 172 10.34 -19.35 -37.00
CA ILE A 172 9.50 -20.20 -36.17
C ILE A 172 8.48 -19.29 -35.49
N SER A 173 7.24 -19.38 -35.98
CA SER A 173 6.07 -18.68 -35.45
C SER A 173 5.58 -19.31 -34.14
N GLU A 174 6.41 -19.37 -33.10
CA GLU A 174 5.99 -19.80 -31.77
C GLU A 174 6.26 -18.71 -30.72
N ARG A 175 5.17 -18.17 -30.15
CA ARG A 175 5.14 -17.05 -29.20
C ARG A 175 5.57 -17.43 -27.77
N ASN A 176 6.43 -18.41 -27.60
CA ASN A 176 6.80 -18.92 -26.27
C ASN A 176 8.09 -18.26 -25.75
N LEU A 177 8.19 -18.06 -24.42
CA LEU A 177 9.39 -17.56 -23.77
C LEU A 177 10.54 -18.56 -23.96
N THR A 178 11.71 -18.08 -24.38
CA THR A 178 12.92 -18.90 -24.50
C THR A 178 13.66 -18.95 -23.16
N PRO A 179 14.56 -19.93 -22.94
CA PRO A 179 15.43 -19.94 -21.76
C PRO A 179 16.25 -18.64 -21.60
N ARG A 180 16.65 -18.03 -22.72
CA ARG A 180 17.35 -16.72 -22.74
C ARG A 180 16.44 -15.59 -22.22
N HIS A 181 15.16 -15.57 -22.62
CA HIS A 181 14.22 -14.56 -22.10
C HIS A 181 13.96 -14.73 -20.61
N CYS A 182 13.90 -15.96 -20.10
CA CYS A 182 13.73 -16.21 -18.67
C CYS A 182 14.94 -15.69 -17.86
N GLN A 183 16.17 -15.87 -18.35
CA GLN A 183 17.37 -15.30 -17.72
C GLN A 183 17.34 -13.76 -17.69
N ILE A 184 16.91 -13.13 -18.78
CA ILE A 184 16.76 -11.66 -18.83
C ILE A 184 15.73 -11.19 -17.80
N LEU A 185 14.60 -11.88 -17.69
CA LEU A 185 13.56 -11.56 -16.71
C LEU A 185 14.07 -11.77 -15.27
N ASP A 186 14.83 -12.84 -15.00
CA ASP A 186 15.43 -13.07 -13.69
C ASP A 186 16.40 -11.95 -13.27
N ILE A 187 17.23 -11.47 -14.18
CA ILE A 187 18.12 -10.31 -13.93
C ILE A 187 17.29 -9.05 -13.70
N ALA A 188 16.23 -8.83 -14.48
CA ALA A 188 15.33 -7.70 -14.30
C ALA A 188 14.62 -7.73 -12.94
N LEU A 189 14.22 -8.90 -12.44
CA LEU A 189 13.64 -9.05 -11.11
C LEU A 189 14.62 -8.70 -9.99
N ASP A 190 15.90 -9.05 -10.13
CA ASP A 190 16.92 -8.62 -9.17
C ASP A 190 17.19 -7.12 -9.24
N ALA A 191 17.15 -6.52 -10.43
CA ALA A 191 17.23 -5.08 -10.58
C ALA A 191 16.05 -4.37 -9.91
N ILE A 192 14.81 -4.83 -10.13
CA ILE A 192 13.60 -4.31 -9.47
C ILE A 192 13.75 -4.44 -7.95
N LYS A 193 14.18 -5.59 -7.43
CA LYS A 193 14.47 -5.79 -6.00
C LYS A 193 15.46 -4.76 -5.47
N ASN A 194 16.52 -4.47 -6.21
CA ASN A 194 17.50 -3.45 -5.83
C ASN A 194 16.93 -2.03 -5.86
N TYR A 195 16.04 -1.71 -6.82
CA TYR A 195 15.33 -0.43 -6.84
C TYR A 195 14.43 -0.26 -5.62
N PHE A 196 13.68 -1.29 -5.22
CA PHE A 196 12.88 -1.25 -3.99
C PHE A 196 13.73 -1.16 -2.72
N HIS A 197 14.96 -1.70 -2.73
CA HIS A 197 15.88 -1.56 -1.61
C HIS A 197 16.51 -0.16 -1.51
N ALA A 198 16.71 0.52 -2.65
CA ALA A 198 17.22 1.88 -2.76
C ALA A 198 18.49 2.14 -1.90
N GLY A 199 19.45 1.20 -1.91
CA GLY A 199 20.72 1.35 -1.17
C GLY A 199 20.58 1.41 0.36
N GLY A 200 19.45 0.96 0.92
CA GLY A 200 19.17 1.01 2.36
C GLY A 200 18.12 2.06 2.75
N SER A 201 17.73 2.95 1.83
CA SER A 201 16.66 3.93 2.04
C SER A 201 15.26 3.40 1.75
N GLY A 202 15.15 2.20 1.16
CA GLY A 202 13.89 1.55 0.83
C GLY A 202 13.61 0.32 1.71
N LEU A 203 13.00 -0.70 1.11
CA LEU A 203 12.63 -1.93 1.81
C LEU A 203 13.87 -2.73 2.23
N LYS A 204 13.79 -3.38 3.40
CA LYS A 204 14.85 -4.28 3.88
C LYS A 204 14.98 -5.47 2.93
N LYS A 205 16.22 -5.85 2.57
CA LYS A 205 16.47 -7.04 1.72
C LYS A 205 15.81 -8.31 2.27
N ALA A 206 15.93 -8.54 3.57
CA ALA A 206 15.31 -9.69 4.24
C ALA A 206 13.78 -9.74 4.10
N TYR A 207 13.12 -8.59 3.94
CA TYR A 207 11.68 -8.54 3.66
C TYR A 207 11.40 -8.91 2.20
N LEU A 208 12.15 -8.31 1.26
CA LEU A 208 12.01 -8.59 -0.17
C LEU A 208 12.30 -10.06 -0.52
N ASP A 209 13.32 -10.67 0.07
CA ASP A 209 13.68 -12.07 -0.19
C ASP A 209 12.63 -13.07 0.34
N LYS A 210 11.85 -12.65 1.35
CA LYS A 210 10.75 -13.44 1.94
C LYS A 210 9.38 -13.14 1.32
N SER A 211 9.29 -12.21 0.37
CA SER A 211 8.01 -11.85 -0.26
C SER A 211 7.42 -13.06 -1.02
N PRO A 212 6.18 -13.47 -0.70
CA PRO A 212 5.51 -14.56 -1.40
C PRO A 212 5.22 -14.21 -2.86
N GLU A 213 5.03 -12.92 -3.18
CA GLU A 213 4.81 -12.43 -4.55
C GLU A 213 6.07 -12.62 -5.40
N LEU A 214 7.24 -12.24 -4.88
CA LEU A 214 8.52 -12.42 -5.57
C LEU A 214 8.85 -13.90 -5.75
N GLN A 215 8.63 -14.72 -4.73
CA GLN A 215 8.84 -16.17 -4.79
C GLN A 215 7.92 -16.83 -5.83
N SER A 216 6.64 -16.46 -5.87
CA SER A 216 5.67 -16.96 -6.85
C SER A 216 6.07 -16.59 -8.28
N LEU A 217 6.58 -15.37 -8.49
CA LEU A 217 7.03 -14.91 -9.80
C LEU A 217 8.28 -15.65 -10.28
N ARG A 218 9.26 -15.87 -9.40
CA ARG A 218 10.46 -16.68 -9.68
C ARG A 218 10.09 -18.13 -9.97
N TYR A 219 9.16 -18.69 -9.20
CA TYR A 219 8.66 -20.04 -9.45
C TYR A 219 7.99 -20.12 -10.83
N ALA A 220 7.12 -19.17 -11.18
CA ALA A 220 6.48 -19.12 -12.49
C ALA A 220 7.50 -19.07 -13.64
N LEU A 221 8.55 -18.24 -13.53
CA LEU A 221 9.64 -18.19 -14.52
C LEU A 221 10.37 -19.52 -14.63
N SER A 222 10.66 -20.18 -13.51
CA SER A 222 11.32 -21.48 -13.51
C SER A 222 10.53 -22.53 -14.31
N LEU A 223 9.19 -22.47 -14.28
CA LEU A 223 8.35 -23.40 -15.03
C LEU A 223 8.51 -23.23 -16.55
N TYR A 224 8.76 -22.01 -17.04
CA TYR A 224 9.02 -21.74 -18.46
C TYR A 224 10.40 -22.22 -18.92
N THR A 225 11.35 -22.39 -18.00
CA THR A 225 12.68 -22.92 -18.28
C THR A 225 12.80 -24.44 -18.17
N GLN A 226 11.78 -25.09 -17.61
CA GLN A 226 11.79 -26.53 -17.38
C GLN A 226 11.38 -27.29 -18.65
N THR A 227 12.02 -28.45 -18.87
CA THR A 227 11.56 -29.40 -19.88
C THR A 227 10.18 -29.94 -19.49
N THR A 228 9.36 -30.32 -20.48
CA THR A 228 8.06 -30.95 -20.22
C THR A 228 8.19 -32.18 -19.31
N ASP A 229 9.29 -32.92 -19.40
CA ASP A 229 9.61 -34.08 -18.54
C ASP A 229 9.83 -33.67 -17.07
N ALA A 230 10.56 -32.58 -16.81
CA ALA A 230 10.76 -32.05 -15.46
C ALA A 230 9.46 -31.51 -14.85
N LEU A 231 8.63 -30.83 -15.65
CA LEU A 231 7.30 -30.37 -15.22
C LEU A 231 6.38 -31.53 -14.86
N ILE A 232 6.40 -32.61 -15.65
CA ILE A 232 5.64 -33.83 -15.37
C ILE A 232 6.15 -34.49 -14.09
N LYS A 233 7.47 -34.60 -13.89
CA LYS A 233 8.03 -35.17 -12.65
C LYS A 233 7.68 -34.35 -11.41
N ASN A 234 7.74 -33.02 -11.50
CA ASN A 234 7.36 -32.12 -10.39
C ASN A 234 5.86 -32.19 -10.09
N PHE A 235 5.01 -32.28 -11.14
CA PHE A 235 3.59 -32.55 -10.99
C PHE A 235 3.35 -33.91 -10.32
N VAL A 236 3.98 -34.99 -10.81
CA VAL A 236 3.84 -36.34 -10.23
C VAL A 236 4.32 -36.36 -8.77
N ALA A 237 5.44 -35.72 -8.44
CA ALA A 237 5.94 -35.63 -7.07
C ALA A 237 4.97 -34.88 -6.15
N THR A 238 4.37 -33.78 -6.61
CA THR A 238 3.32 -33.05 -5.86
C THR A 238 2.02 -33.85 -5.76
N GLN A 239 1.66 -34.65 -6.77
CA GLN A 239 0.52 -35.57 -6.71
C GLN A 239 0.75 -36.74 -5.73
N THR A 240 1.98 -37.23 -5.59
CA THR A 240 2.31 -38.37 -4.69
C THR A 240 2.20 -37.98 -3.21
N SER A 241 2.36 -36.69 -2.88
CA SER A 241 2.09 -36.13 -1.54
C SER A 241 0.59 -35.93 -1.25
N GLN A 242 -0.28 -36.02 -2.27
CA GLN A 242 -1.73 -35.76 -2.19
C GLN A 242 -2.53 -36.99 -2.62
N GLY A 243 -2.20 -38.16 -2.06
CA GLY A 243 -2.71 -39.49 -2.45
C GLY A 243 -4.24 -39.73 -2.35
N LEU A 244 -5.07 -38.69 -2.33
CA LEU A 244 -6.53 -38.80 -2.30
C LEU A 244 -7.26 -37.77 -3.18
N LEU A 245 -6.81 -37.51 -4.41
CA LEU A 245 -7.67 -36.91 -5.43
C LEU A 245 -7.51 -37.60 -6.79
N ILE A 246 -7.93 -38.86 -6.77
CA ILE A 246 -8.45 -39.69 -7.88
C ILE A 246 -9.39 -38.93 -8.85
N PHE A 247 -9.77 -37.68 -8.55
CA PHE A 247 -10.56 -36.77 -9.37
C PHE A 247 -9.78 -35.97 -10.44
N CYS A 248 -8.49 -35.63 -10.25
CA CYS A 248 -7.78 -34.75 -11.20
C CYS A 248 -7.26 -35.48 -12.46
N ILE A 249 -7.06 -36.80 -12.36
CA ILE A 249 -6.63 -37.68 -13.46
C ILE A 249 -7.65 -37.63 -14.62
N LEU A 250 -8.95 -37.46 -14.33
CA LEU A 250 -9.99 -37.33 -15.34
C LEU A 250 -10.06 -35.94 -16.00
N LEU A 251 -9.61 -34.87 -15.32
CA LEU A 251 -9.60 -33.50 -15.87
C LEU A 251 -8.39 -33.27 -16.78
N CYS A 252 -7.22 -33.82 -16.42
CA CYS A 252 -6.01 -33.76 -17.25
C CYS A 252 -6.14 -34.56 -18.56
N VAL A 253 -6.83 -35.71 -18.57
CA VAL A 253 -7.09 -36.48 -19.80
C VAL A 253 -8.03 -35.70 -20.74
N LYS A 254 -9.01 -34.94 -20.21
CA LYS A 254 -9.94 -34.11 -21.00
C LYS A 254 -9.28 -32.85 -21.61
N LEU A 255 -8.33 -32.23 -20.90
CA LEU A 255 -7.60 -31.05 -21.41
C LEU A 255 -6.53 -31.43 -22.46
N LYS A 256 -5.88 -32.59 -22.31
CA LYS A 256 -4.83 -33.05 -23.23
C LYS A 256 -5.38 -33.52 -24.58
N VAL A 257 -6.57 -34.15 -24.62
CA VAL A 257 -7.24 -34.53 -25.89
C VAL A 257 -7.73 -33.30 -26.67
N LYS A 258 -8.14 -32.23 -25.98
CA LYS A 258 -8.64 -31.00 -26.63
C LYS A 258 -7.52 -30.11 -27.17
N MET A 259 -6.32 -30.17 -26.57
CA MET A 259 -5.16 -29.39 -27.01
C MET A 259 -4.38 -30.08 -28.14
N PHE A 260 -4.49 -31.41 -28.30
CA PHE A 260 -3.84 -32.16 -29.39
C PHE A 260 -4.63 -32.12 -30.71
N HIS A 261 -5.96 -32.02 -30.68
CA HIS A 261 -6.78 -32.04 -31.90
C HIS A 261 -6.82 -30.71 -32.69
N PHE A 262 -6.31 -29.61 -32.12
CA PHE A 262 -6.27 -28.31 -32.81
C PHE A 262 -4.96 -28.07 -33.58
N CYS A 263 -4.03 -29.03 -33.57
CA CYS A 263 -2.76 -28.98 -34.29
C CYS A 263 -2.77 -29.99 -35.48
N LYS A 264 -3.40 -29.56 -36.59
CA LYS A 264 -3.45 -30.15 -37.96
C LYS A 264 -4.28 -31.45 -38.16
N PRO A 265 -5.20 -31.47 -39.15
CA PRO A 265 -4.80 -31.53 -40.56
C PRO A 265 -5.57 -30.54 -41.47
N ASN A 266 -4.83 -29.88 -42.37
CA ASN A 266 -5.27 -29.59 -43.73
C ASN A 266 -4.08 -29.05 -44.53
N MET A 267 -3.32 -29.99 -45.12
CA MET A 267 -2.55 -29.80 -46.34
C MET A 267 -2.68 -31.12 -47.11
N LEU A 268 -2.93 -31.00 -48.42
CA LEU A 268 -3.47 -31.96 -49.41
C LEU A 268 -4.99 -31.75 -49.59
N SER A 269 -5.48 -31.03 -50.60
CA SER A 269 -5.11 -31.05 -52.02
C SER A 269 -5.30 -29.70 -52.74
N ASN A 270 -4.34 -29.33 -53.60
CA ASN A 270 -4.58 -28.46 -54.76
C ASN A 270 -5.05 -29.36 -55.92
N THR A 271 -6.21 -29.02 -56.49
CA THR A 271 -6.83 -29.33 -57.82
C THR A 271 -8.29 -29.69 -57.64
#